data_AF-A0AAI8V967-F1
#
_entry.id   AF-A0AAI8V967-F1
#
_cell.length_a   1.000
_cell.length_b   1.000
_cell.length_c   1.000
_cell.angle_alpha   90.00
_cell.angle_beta   90.00
_cell.angle_gamma   90.00
#
_symmetry.space_group_name_H-M   'P 1'
#
loop_
_entity.id
_entity.type
_entity.pdbx_description
1 polymer ?
#
loop_
_entity_poly.entity_id
_entity_poly.type
_entity_poly.pdbx_seq_one_letter_code
_entity_poly.pdbx_strand_id
1 'polypeptide(L)'
;MPFWQIFHTPTAFADLSAKAALVRDITAFYVSGGLPDFYVVVVFRPMTGEDMWVGGKPAAAHDRDSSTLRRPFVRLVISHLAVQHGPNDAALGAMTDRINKWLVSHLEWYDWEYTIDEPPRGGWRINGLAPPPHGTDAEKKWAAEAKPSPWE
;
A
#
# COMPACT_ATOMS: atom_id res chain seq x y z
N MET A 1 -8.76 3.89 -4.74
CA MET A 1 -7.60 3.01 -4.56
C MET A 1 -6.34 3.84 -4.59
N PRO A 2 -5.60 3.81 -3.49
CA PRO A 2 -4.51 2.90 -3.35
C PRO A 2 -4.97 1.49 -2.96
N PHE A 3 -4.35 0.47 -3.55
CA PHE A 3 -4.45 -0.91 -3.06
C PHE A 3 -3.07 -1.36 -2.62
N TRP A 4 -2.93 -1.70 -1.34
CA TRP A 4 -1.68 -2.13 -0.73
C TRP A 4 -1.74 -3.63 -0.47
N GLN A 5 -0.82 -4.37 -1.08
CA GLN A 5 -0.56 -5.76 -0.76
C GLN A 5 0.74 -5.86 0.02
N ILE A 6 0.66 -6.32 1.26
CA ILE A 6 1.79 -6.43 2.17
C ILE A 6 2.08 -7.91 2.37
N PHE A 7 3.05 -8.42 1.62
CA PHE A 7 3.56 -9.78 1.78
C PHE A 7 4.65 -9.74 2.83
N HIS A 8 4.63 -10.69 3.77
CA HIS A 8 5.59 -10.66 4.86
C HIS A 8 5.91 -12.05 5.36
N THR A 9 7.12 -12.23 5.89
CA THR A 9 7.49 -13.45 6.62
C THR A 9 6.60 -13.63 7.86
N PRO A 10 6.38 -14.86 8.36
CA PRO A 10 5.38 -15.12 9.39
C PRO A 10 5.63 -14.40 10.73
N THR A 11 6.89 -14.05 11.01
CA THR A 11 7.29 -13.33 12.22
C THR A 11 7.11 -11.81 12.12
N ALA A 12 7.00 -11.26 10.91
CA ALA A 12 6.67 -9.85 10.71
C ALA A 12 5.17 -9.59 10.96
N PHE A 13 4.85 -8.45 11.57
CA PHE A 13 3.47 -8.06 11.91
C PHE A 13 2.67 -9.14 12.68
N ALA A 14 3.33 -9.89 13.56
CA ALA A 14 2.68 -10.86 14.45
C ALA A 14 1.68 -10.18 15.40
N ASP A 15 1.93 -8.91 15.75
CA ASP A 15 1.03 -8.09 16.55
C ASP A 15 -0.01 -7.37 15.67
N LEU A 16 -1.29 -7.52 16.03
CA LEU A 16 -2.39 -6.81 15.39
C LEU A 16 -2.26 -5.28 15.57
N SER A 17 -1.69 -4.81 16.67
CA SER A 17 -1.51 -3.38 16.94
C SER A 17 -0.59 -2.71 15.91
N ALA A 18 0.48 -3.40 15.48
CA ALA A 18 1.39 -2.96 14.44
C ALA A 18 0.69 -2.86 13.07
N LYS A 19 -0.13 -3.85 12.71
CA LYS A 19 -0.95 -3.79 11.49
C LYS A 19 -1.93 -2.62 11.54
N ALA A 20 -2.62 -2.44 12.66
CA ALA A 20 -3.61 -1.37 12.83
C ALA A 20 -2.96 0.02 12.73
N ALA A 21 -1.79 0.22 13.34
CA ALA A 21 -1.06 1.48 13.28
C ALA A 21 -0.62 1.80 11.84
N LEU A 22 -0.08 0.83 11.11
CA LEU A 22 0.31 1.00 9.71
C LEU A 22 -0.90 1.32 8.83
N VAL A 23 -2.01 0.59 8.96
CA VAL A 23 -3.24 0.83 8.18
C VAL A 23 -3.81 2.22 8.48
N ARG A 24 -3.83 2.64 9.74
CA ARG A 24 -4.28 3.99 10.12
C ARG A 24 -3.49 5.06 9.39
N ASP A 25 -2.16 4.96 9.37
CA ASP A 25 -1.30 5.99 8.79
C ASP A 25 -1.30 5.95 7.25
N ILE A 26 -1.42 4.76 6.65
CA ILE A 26 -1.73 4.61 5.21
C ILE A 26 -3.02 5.37 4.90
N THR A 27 -4.12 5.06 5.58
CA THR A 27 -5.42 5.69 5.30
C THR A 27 -5.37 7.19 5.50
N ALA A 28 -4.79 7.67 6.60
CA ALA A 28 -4.65 9.09 6.90
C ALA A 28 -3.88 9.84 5.80
N PHE A 29 -2.82 9.24 5.24
CA PHE A 29 -2.05 9.84 4.16
C PHE A 29 -2.93 10.14 2.94
N TYR A 30 -3.74 9.18 2.47
CA TYR A 30 -4.59 9.36 1.29
C TYR A 30 -5.80 10.25 1.56
N VAL A 31 -6.39 10.16 2.74
CA VAL A 31 -7.48 11.05 3.16
C VAL A 31 -7.00 12.50 3.24
N SER A 32 -5.77 12.75 3.70
CA SER A 32 -5.18 14.10 3.69
C SER A 32 -4.98 14.66 2.27
N GLY A 33 -4.90 13.78 1.26
CA GLY A 33 -4.89 14.11 -0.16
C GLY A 33 -6.28 14.28 -0.78
N GLY A 34 -7.36 14.20 0.01
CA GLY A 34 -8.73 14.38 -0.45
C GLY A 34 -9.42 13.11 -0.97
N LEU A 35 -8.80 11.94 -0.85
CA LEU A 35 -9.45 10.69 -1.25
C LEU A 35 -10.45 10.21 -0.18
N PRO A 36 -11.59 9.62 -0.58
CA PRO A 36 -12.46 8.88 0.33
C PRO A 36 -11.69 7.79 1.09
N ASP A 37 -11.95 7.60 2.38
CA ASP A 37 -11.26 6.61 3.21
C ASP A 37 -11.47 5.16 2.70
N PHE A 38 -12.70 4.84 2.27
CA PHE A 38 -13.06 3.53 1.72
C PHE A 38 -12.38 3.23 0.37
N TYR A 39 -11.66 4.20 -0.21
CA TYR A 39 -10.76 3.92 -1.33
C TYR A 39 -9.48 3.20 -0.92
N VAL A 40 -9.11 3.22 0.36
CA VAL A 40 -7.84 2.68 0.84
C VAL A 40 -8.04 1.23 1.26
N VAL A 41 -7.48 0.32 0.49
CA VAL A 41 -7.54 -1.12 0.79
C VAL A 41 -6.15 -1.64 1.07
N VAL A 42 -5.97 -2.27 2.24
CA VAL A 42 -4.70 -2.86 2.67
C VAL A 42 -4.94 -4.33 2.99
N VAL A 43 -4.15 -5.22 2.41
CA VAL A 43 -4.19 -6.65 2.69
C VAL A 43 -2.82 -7.14 3.17
N PHE A 44 -2.79 -7.85 4.29
CA PHE A 44 -1.61 -8.52 4.80
C PHE A 44 -1.64 -9.99 4.38
N ARG A 45 -0.53 -10.49 3.83
CA ARG A 45 -0.38 -11.86 3.35
C ARG A 45 0.88 -12.48 3.98
N PRO A 46 0.74 -13.27 5.05
CA PRO A 46 1.87 -14.02 5.58
C PRO A 46 2.31 -15.07 4.57
N MET A 47 3.61 -15.10 4.27
CA MET A 47 4.24 -16.08 3.38
C MET A 47 4.87 -17.15 4.26
N THR A 48 4.27 -18.33 4.32
CA THR A 48 4.75 -19.45 5.12
C THR A 48 5.92 -20.19 4.46
N GLY A 49 6.70 -20.93 5.25
CA GLY A 49 7.71 -21.86 4.74
C GLY A 49 8.78 -21.23 3.83
N GLU A 50 9.00 -21.86 2.68
CA GLU A 50 9.91 -21.46 1.61
C GLU A 50 9.16 -20.71 0.48
N ASP A 51 8.07 -19.98 0.75
CA ASP A 51 7.29 -19.34 -0.33
C ASP A 51 7.75 -17.90 -0.64
N MET A 52 8.78 -17.43 0.06
CA MET A 52 9.37 -16.11 -0.15
C MET A 52 10.88 -16.26 -0.19
N TRP A 53 11.49 -15.84 -1.29
CA TRP A 53 12.93 -15.95 -1.52
C TRP A 53 13.50 -14.58 -1.87
N VAL A 54 14.65 -14.24 -1.28
CA VAL A 54 15.39 -13.02 -1.58
C VAL A 54 16.84 -13.40 -1.84
N GLY A 55 17.39 -12.99 -2.98
CA GLY A 55 18.76 -13.33 -3.37
C GLY A 55 19.04 -14.83 -3.47
N GLY A 56 18.04 -15.64 -3.87
CA GLY A 56 18.16 -17.09 -4.01
C GLY A 56 18.13 -17.85 -2.68
N LYS A 57 17.72 -17.22 -1.57
CA LYS A 57 17.62 -17.86 -0.25
C LYS A 57 16.24 -17.66 0.36
N PRO A 58 15.72 -18.61 1.17
CA PRO A 58 14.43 -18.45 1.82
C PRO A 58 14.46 -17.24 2.77
N ALA A 59 13.48 -16.34 2.64
CA ALA A 59 13.37 -15.15 3.48
C ALA A 59 13.07 -15.50 4.95
N ALA A 60 12.44 -16.66 5.19
CA ALA A 60 12.22 -17.19 6.54
C ALA A 60 13.52 -17.62 7.23
N ALA A 61 14.63 -17.83 6.51
CA ALA A 61 15.93 -18.21 7.07
C ALA A 61 16.69 -17.02 7.67
N HIS A 62 15.98 -15.99 8.15
CA HIS A 62 16.55 -14.94 8.99
C HIS A 62 17.30 -15.59 10.17
N ASP A 63 18.51 -15.10 10.46
CA ASP A 63 19.42 -15.62 11.50
C ASP A 63 20.23 -16.88 11.15
N ARG A 64 20.22 -17.35 9.89
CA ARG A 64 21.24 -18.31 9.44
C ARG A 64 22.43 -17.56 8.87
N ASP A 65 23.65 -18.03 9.16
CA ASP A 65 24.96 -17.49 8.77
C ASP A 65 25.14 -17.23 7.25
N SER A 66 24.15 -17.64 6.44
CA SER A 66 24.12 -17.45 5.00
C SER A 66 23.01 -16.51 4.49
N SER A 67 22.11 -15.95 5.31
CA SER A 67 21.05 -15.07 4.84
C SER A 67 21.58 -13.70 4.34
N THR A 68 21.03 -13.18 3.24
CA THR A 68 21.26 -11.78 2.81
C THR A 68 20.43 -10.77 3.62
N LEU A 69 19.36 -11.24 4.23
CA LEU A 69 18.46 -10.49 5.10
C LEU A 69 18.96 -10.57 6.55
N ARG A 70 18.92 -9.44 7.24
CA ARG A 70 19.29 -9.28 8.66
C ARG A 70 18.06 -9.30 9.57
N ARG A 71 16.86 -9.14 9.00
CA ARG A 71 15.59 -9.01 9.72
C ARG A 71 14.46 -9.76 8.99
N PRO A 72 13.31 -10.01 9.63
CA PRO A 72 12.13 -10.50 8.93
C PRO A 72 11.81 -9.59 7.74
N PHE A 73 11.45 -10.19 6.60
CA PHE A 73 11.25 -9.45 5.35
C PHE A 73 9.80 -9.06 5.12
N VAL A 74 9.60 -7.87 4.55
CA VAL A 74 8.30 -7.30 4.14
C VAL A 74 8.39 -6.74 2.71
N ARG A 75 7.50 -7.20 1.82
CA ARG A 75 7.34 -6.68 0.46
C ARG A 75 5.99 -5.99 0.30
N LEU A 76 5.99 -4.69 -0.05
CA LEU A 76 4.78 -3.90 -0.24
C LEU A 76 4.53 -3.59 -1.72
N VAL A 77 3.46 -4.10 -2.31
CA VAL A 77 3.05 -3.77 -3.67
C VAL A 77 1.87 -2.82 -3.60
N ILE A 78 2.03 -1.63 -4.17
CA ILE A 78 1.05 -0.55 -4.06
C ILE A 78 0.54 -0.20 -5.46
N SER A 79 -0.78 -0.21 -5.66
CA SER A 79 -1.39 0.23 -6.92
C SER A 79 -2.12 1.55 -6.73
N HIS A 80 -1.71 2.62 -7.42
CA HIS A 80 -2.39 3.92 -7.43
C HIS A 80 -3.27 4.05 -8.69
N LEU A 81 -4.59 3.95 -8.50
CA LEU A 81 -5.58 4.14 -9.58
C LEU A 81 -6.38 5.44 -9.43
N ALA A 82 -6.50 5.94 -8.19
CA ALA A 82 -7.28 7.13 -7.89
C ALA A 82 -6.70 8.38 -8.55
N VAL A 83 -5.38 8.54 -8.40
CA VAL A 83 -4.57 9.63 -8.94
C VAL A 83 -3.37 8.97 -9.61
N GLN A 84 -3.04 9.40 -10.82
CA GLN A 84 -1.93 8.87 -11.62
C GLN A 84 -1.03 10.03 -12.03
N HIS A 85 0.28 9.81 -11.97
CA HIS A 85 1.29 10.78 -12.35
C HIS A 85 1.72 10.60 -13.82
N GLY A 86 1.36 9.47 -14.45
CA GLY A 86 1.62 9.22 -15.86
C GLY A 86 3.12 9.19 -16.15
N PRO A 87 3.61 9.75 -17.28
CA PRO A 87 5.04 9.76 -17.60
C PRO A 87 5.86 10.75 -16.75
N ASN A 88 5.27 11.36 -15.72
CA ASN A 88 5.94 12.33 -14.87
C ASN A 88 6.66 11.65 -13.69
N ASP A 89 7.83 11.10 -13.96
CA ASP A 89 8.66 10.42 -12.97
C ASP A 89 9.02 11.32 -11.77
N ALA A 90 9.17 12.64 -11.97
CA ALA A 90 9.47 13.57 -10.89
C ALA A 90 8.29 13.72 -9.92
N ALA A 91 7.06 13.77 -10.43
CA ALA A 91 5.86 13.83 -9.59
C ALA A 91 5.61 12.50 -8.86
N LEU A 92 5.82 11.37 -9.54
CA LEU A 92 5.76 10.05 -8.91
C LEU A 92 6.84 9.90 -7.82
N GLY A 93 8.07 10.35 -8.07
CA GLY A 93 9.16 10.39 -7.10
C GLY A 93 8.82 11.24 -5.88
N ALA A 94 8.26 12.44 -6.07
CA ALA A 94 7.84 13.30 -4.96
C ALA A 94 6.70 12.67 -4.12
N MET A 95 5.74 11.99 -4.75
CA MET A 95 4.72 11.21 -4.03
C MET A 95 5.35 10.07 -3.22
N THR A 96 6.30 9.36 -3.84
CA THR A 96 7.05 8.25 -3.25
C THR A 96 7.83 8.72 -2.01
N ASP A 97 8.54 9.84 -2.09
CA ASP A 97 9.27 10.43 -0.96
C ASP A 97 8.34 10.80 0.21
N ARG A 98 7.15 11.33 -0.09
CA ARG A 98 6.14 11.65 0.94
C ARG A 98 5.62 10.40 1.65
N ILE A 99 5.42 9.30 0.93
CA ILE A 99 5.06 8.00 1.52
C ILE A 99 6.23 7.50 2.38
N ASN A 100 7.44 7.50 1.82
CA ASN A 100 8.64 6.99 2.47
C ASN A 100 8.90 7.66 3.83
N LYS A 101 8.67 8.97 3.93
CA LYS A 101 8.93 9.77 5.13
C LYS A 101 8.27 9.23 6.41
N TRP A 102 7.05 8.68 6.33
CA TRP A 102 6.37 8.11 7.49
C TRP A 102 6.44 6.57 7.50
N LEU A 103 6.47 5.93 6.33
CA LEU A 103 6.47 4.48 6.20
C LEU A 103 7.69 3.83 6.86
N VAL A 104 8.87 4.47 6.79
CA VAL A 104 10.12 3.98 7.39
C VAL A 104 9.97 3.64 8.87
N SER A 105 9.17 4.40 9.63
CA SER A 105 8.99 4.18 11.08
C SER A 105 8.21 2.90 11.39
N HIS A 106 7.29 2.51 10.51
CA HIS A 106 6.53 1.25 10.65
C HIS A 106 7.34 0.03 10.24
N LEU A 107 8.43 0.22 9.49
CA LEU A 107 9.21 -0.84 8.88
C LEU A 107 10.65 -0.93 9.40
N GLU A 108 11.00 -0.13 10.40
CA GLU A 108 12.37 -0.01 10.92
C GLU A 108 12.93 -1.32 11.49
N TRP A 109 12.07 -2.29 11.81
CA TRP A 109 12.43 -3.62 12.35
C TRP A 109 12.46 -4.72 11.30
N TYR A 110 12.25 -4.36 10.04
CA TYR A 110 12.21 -5.29 8.91
C TYR A 110 13.27 -4.93 7.89
N ASP A 111 13.68 -5.93 7.11
CA ASP A 111 14.19 -5.65 5.78
C ASP A 111 12.96 -5.50 4.87
N TRP A 112 12.95 -4.49 4.01
CA TRP A 112 11.73 -4.20 3.26
C TRP A 112 11.98 -3.56 1.90
N GLU A 113 11.03 -3.79 1.01
CA GLU A 113 11.00 -3.22 -0.34
C GLU A 113 9.55 -2.86 -0.68
N TYR A 114 9.36 -1.77 -1.44
CA TYR A 114 8.07 -1.45 -2.02
C TYR A 114 8.16 -1.00 -3.47
N THR A 115 7.05 -1.15 -4.19
CA THR A 115 6.84 -0.59 -5.53
C THR A 115 5.49 0.09 -5.58
N ILE A 116 5.41 1.15 -6.38
CA ILE A 116 4.16 1.81 -6.73
C ILE A 116 3.94 1.63 -8.23
N ASP A 117 2.84 0.99 -8.59
CA ASP A 117 2.40 0.83 -9.97
C ASP A 117 1.14 1.67 -10.20
N GLU A 118 0.99 2.22 -11.42
CA GLU A 118 -0.17 3.02 -11.82
C GLU A 118 -0.97 2.33 -12.95
N PRO A 119 -1.73 1.25 -12.66
CA PRO A 119 -2.46 0.51 -13.69
C PRO A 119 -3.64 1.33 -14.25
N PRO A 120 -4.09 1.12 -15.50
CA PRO A 120 -5.10 1.96 -16.14
C PRO A 120 -6.38 2.14 -15.32
N ARG A 121 -6.72 3.39 -14.99
CA ARG A 121 -7.90 3.73 -14.18
C ARG A 121 -9.22 3.22 -14.77
N GLY A 122 -9.35 3.14 -16.10
CA GLY A 122 -10.60 2.82 -16.79
C GLY A 122 -11.23 1.47 -16.41
N GLY A 123 -10.42 0.51 -15.95
CA GLY A 123 -10.87 -0.80 -15.47
C GLY A 123 -11.36 -0.84 -14.02
N TRP A 124 -11.26 0.26 -13.28
CA TRP A 124 -11.57 0.29 -11.85
C TRP A 124 -13.06 0.51 -11.58
N ARG A 125 -13.67 -0.34 -10.73
CA ARG A 125 -15.04 -0.19 -10.22
C ARG A 125 -15.10 -0.41 -8.71
N ILE A 126 -16.01 0.28 -8.04
CA ILE A 126 -16.40 0.03 -6.64
C ILE A 126 -17.90 -0.21 -6.62
N ASN A 127 -18.36 -1.36 -6.15
CA ASN A 127 -19.77 -1.78 -6.20
C ASN A 127 -20.39 -1.60 -7.61
N GLY A 128 -19.61 -1.90 -8.67
CA GLY A 128 -20.03 -1.74 -10.06
C GLY A 128 -19.97 -0.30 -10.61
N LEU A 129 -19.72 0.70 -9.77
CA LEU A 129 -19.66 2.11 -10.16
C LEU A 129 -18.23 2.52 -10.56
N ALA A 130 -18.10 3.27 -11.66
CA ALA A 130 -16.86 3.96 -11.98
C ALA A 130 -16.63 5.07 -10.94
N PRO A 131 -15.47 5.16 -10.29
CA PRO A 131 -15.25 6.21 -9.30
C PRO A 131 -15.08 7.59 -9.95
N PRO A 132 -15.60 8.67 -9.32
CA PRO A 132 -15.49 10.03 -9.83
C PRO A 132 -14.03 10.46 -10.02
N PRO A 133 -13.72 11.31 -11.04
CA PRO A 133 -12.40 11.87 -11.22
C PRO A 133 -11.94 12.62 -9.97
N HIS A 134 -10.62 12.65 -9.77
CA HIS A 134 -10.04 13.25 -8.58
C HIS A 134 -10.39 14.74 -8.47
N GLY A 135 -10.76 15.17 -7.27
CA GLY A 135 -11.04 16.58 -6.94
C GLY A 135 -12.43 17.08 -7.35
N THR A 136 -13.23 16.25 -8.03
CA THR A 136 -14.61 16.59 -8.39
C THR A 136 -15.53 16.66 -7.17
N ASP A 137 -16.65 17.37 -7.28
CA ASP A 137 -17.63 17.44 -6.19
C ASP A 137 -18.30 16.09 -5.92
N ALA A 138 -18.39 15.22 -6.93
CA ALA A 138 -18.82 13.83 -6.77
C ALA A 138 -17.84 13.04 -5.88
N GLU A 139 -16.52 13.20 -6.06
CA GLU A 139 -15.52 12.55 -5.19
C GLU A 139 -15.58 13.09 -3.76
N LYS A 140 -15.73 14.41 -3.59
CA LYS A 140 -15.90 15.02 -2.27
C LYS A 140 -17.16 14.51 -1.56
N LYS A 141 -18.27 14.33 -2.31
CA LYS A 141 -19.51 13.73 -1.79
C LYS A 141 -19.26 12.30 -1.33
N TRP A 142 -18.58 11.48 -2.14
CA TRP A 142 -18.22 10.11 -1.76
C TRP A 142 -17.35 10.09 -0.50
N ALA A 143 -16.39 11.02 -0.36
CA ALA A 143 -15.56 11.14 0.83
C ALA A 143 -16.39 11.51 2.08
N ALA A 144 -17.31 12.47 1.96
CA ALA A 144 -18.16 12.90 3.06
C ALA A 144 -19.16 11.81 3.51
N GLU A 145 -19.68 11.02 2.58
CA GLU A 145 -20.64 9.95 2.86
C GLU A 145 -19.98 8.61 3.22
N ALA A 146 -18.64 8.50 3.08
CA ALA A 146 -17.86 7.28 3.27
C ALA A 146 -18.40 6.06 2.49
N LYS A 147 -18.99 6.30 1.31
CA LYS A 147 -19.57 5.24 0.48
C LYS A 147 -19.62 5.62 -1.01
N PRO A 148 -19.60 4.62 -1.91
CA PRO A 148 -19.88 4.86 -3.32
C PRO A 148 -21.38 5.14 -3.53
N SER A 149 -21.69 6.13 -4.37
CA SER A 149 -23.06 6.47 -4.79
C SER A 149 -23.11 6.86 -6.28
N PRO A 150 -24.23 6.67 -6.99
CA PRO A 150 -24.34 7.10 -8.39
C PRO A 150 -24.00 8.61 -8.55
N TRP A 151 -23.30 8.94 -9.63
CA TRP A 151 -22.89 10.30 -9.99
C TRP A 151 -22.85 10.44 -11.52
N GLU A 152 -22.90 11.69 -12.01
CA GLU A 152 -22.88 12.06 -13.43
C GLU A 152 -21.49 12.44 -13.92
#